data_AF-A0A8A4ZKL0-F1
#
_entry.id   AF-A0A8A4ZKL0-F1
#
_cell.length_a   1.000
_cell.length_b   1.000
_cell.length_c   1.000
_cell.angle_alpha   90.00
_cell.angle_beta   90.00
_cell.angle_gamma   90.00
#
_symmetry.space_group_name_H-M   'P 1'
#
loop_
_entity.id
_entity.type
_entity.pdbx_description
1 polymer ?
#
loop_
_entity_poly.entity_id
_entity_poly.type
_entity_poly.pdbx_seq_one_letter_code
_entity_poly.pdbx_strand_id
1 'polypeptide(L)'
;MMARIHQAMAKKDKGFTLIELLVVIIIIGILAAIAIPVYLNQRNKAYTASAQSDATAISTDLISSASQGSVTALAFTGTSPAYTATTITAGGLAETITPRLSAGSTFNAAWITADGSQYCVQVTNNSRIASVTNTGLTAVACGAKPTGAFGS
;
A
#
# COMPACT_ATOMS: atom_id res chain seq x y z
N MET A 1 6.93 77.42 4.71
CA MET A 1 6.38 76.29 5.50
C MET A 1 6.30 75.00 4.65
N MET A 2 7.36 74.59 3.97
CA MET A 2 7.36 73.38 3.09
C MET A 2 8.75 72.74 3.01
N ALA A 3 9.35 72.38 4.15
CA ALA A 3 10.70 71.81 4.17
C ALA A 3 10.81 70.56 5.08
N ARG A 4 9.74 69.77 5.22
CA ARG A 4 9.75 68.58 6.09
C ARG A 4 9.08 67.32 5.53
N ILE A 5 8.60 67.32 4.29
CA ILE A 5 7.89 66.15 3.73
C ILE A 5 8.82 65.18 2.98
N HIS A 6 9.99 65.62 2.50
CA HIS A 6 10.93 64.75 1.76
C HIS A 6 11.70 63.73 2.62
N GLN A 7 11.64 63.81 3.95
CA GLN A 7 12.39 62.87 4.83
C GLN A 7 11.63 61.57 5.14
N ALA A 8 10.34 61.47 4.82
CA ALA A 8 9.54 60.26 5.10
C ALA A 8 9.57 59.21 3.96
N MET A 9 10.02 59.57 2.75
CA MET A 9 10.13 58.65 1.60
C MET A 9 11.53 58.07 1.37
N ALA A 10 12.54 58.46 2.16
CA ALA A 10 13.84 57.79 2.19
C ALA A 10 13.81 56.54 3.12
N LYS A 11 12.64 55.90 3.22
CA LYS A 11 12.43 54.71 4.04
C LYS A 11 13.04 53.51 3.32
N LYS A 12 14.38 53.39 3.43
CA LYS A 12 15.19 52.17 3.22
C LYS A 12 14.45 51.05 2.47
N ASP A 13 14.40 51.12 1.15
CA ASP A 13 14.13 49.96 0.32
C ASP A 13 15.31 48.99 0.49
N LYS A 14 15.22 48.14 1.51
CA LYS A 14 16.13 47.02 1.71
C LYS A 14 15.78 45.96 0.67
N GLY A 15 16.34 46.10 -0.52
CA GLY A 15 16.31 45.04 -1.53
C GLY A 15 17.02 43.79 -1.02
N PHE A 16 16.45 42.62 -1.33
CA PHE A 16 17.07 41.32 -1.05
C PHE A 16 18.37 41.22 -1.84
N THR A 17 19.48 40.94 -1.17
CA THR A 17 20.78 40.86 -1.85
C THR A 17 20.87 39.53 -2.62
N LEU A 18 21.54 39.54 -3.78
CA LEU A 18 21.77 38.30 -4.55
C LEU A 18 22.53 37.24 -3.74
N ILE A 19 23.39 37.69 -2.81
CA ILE A 19 24.13 36.79 -1.91
C ILE A 19 23.22 36.13 -0.87
N GLU A 20 22.21 36.83 -0.36
CA GLU A 20 21.20 36.23 0.53
C GLU A 20 20.42 35.13 -0.21
N LEU A 21 20.06 35.36 -1.48
CA LEU A 21 19.38 34.33 -2.27
C LEU A 21 20.30 33.13 -2.56
N LEU A 22 21.58 33.39 -2.82
CA LEU A 22 22.57 32.35 -3.11
C LEU A 22 22.82 31.43 -1.91
N VAL A 23 22.94 31.99 -0.70
CA VAL A 23 23.13 31.16 0.52
C VAL A 23 21.90 30.31 0.79
N VAL A 24 20.69 30.84 0.57
CA VAL A 24 19.44 30.10 0.78
C VAL A 24 19.34 28.88 -0.14
N ILE A 25 19.62 29.03 -1.44
CA ILE A 25 19.56 27.89 -2.37
C ILE A 25 20.62 26.83 -2.06
N ILE A 26 21.79 27.23 -1.54
CA ILE A 26 22.84 26.28 -1.11
C ILE A 26 22.32 25.45 0.08
N ILE A 27 21.73 26.10 1.08
CA ILE A 27 21.20 25.40 2.26
C ILE A 27 20.06 24.46 1.84
N ILE A 28 19.10 24.93 1.02
CA ILE A 28 18.00 24.09 0.50
C ILE A 28 18.56 22.93 -0.33
N GLY A 29 19.62 23.16 -1.12
CA GLY A 29 20.30 22.12 -1.90
C GLY A 29 20.86 21.00 -1.03
N ILE A 30 21.53 21.34 0.08
CA ILE A 30 22.06 20.36 1.04
C ILE A 30 20.92 19.58 1.70
N LEU A 31 19.86 20.27 2.14
CA LEU A 31 18.70 19.62 2.75
C LEU A 31 17.99 18.68 1.77
N ALA A 32 17.79 19.12 0.52
CA ALA A 32 17.14 18.32 -0.52
C ALA A 32 17.95 17.06 -0.87
N ALA A 33 19.29 17.15 -0.92
CA ALA A 33 20.16 16.02 -1.22
C ALA A 33 19.98 14.86 -0.21
N ILE A 34 19.73 15.17 1.07
CA ILE A 34 19.48 14.16 2.11
C ILE A 34 18.00 13.77 2.16
N ALA A 35 17.09 14.73 2.03
CA ALA A 35 15.67 14.51 2.20
C ALA A 35 15.05 13.66 1.08
N ILE A 36 15.45 13.87 -0.17
CA ILE A 36 14.90 13.14 -1.33
C ILE A 36 15.09 11.62 -1.22
N PRO A 37 16.31 11.07 -1.02
CA PRO A 37 16.47 9.62 -0.94
C PRO A 37 15.74 9.01 0.27
N VAL A 38 15.72 9.70 1.40
CA VAL A 38 14.99 9.26 2.60
C VAL A 38 13.49 9.23 2.35
N TYR A 39 12.93 10.28 1.75
CA TYR A 39 11.53 10.37 1.41
C TYR A 39 11.11 9.27 0.43
N LEU A 40 11.90 9.03 -0.63
CA LEU A 40 11.62 7.98 -1.60
C LEU A 40 11.65 6.58 -0.95
N ASN A 41 12.61 6.33 -0.05
CA ASN A 41 12.68 5.08 0.69
C ASN A 41 11.48 4.90 1.64
N GLN A 42 11.09 5.94 2.38
CA GLN A 42 9.91 5.92 3.24
C GLN A 42 8.63 5.64 2.45
N ARG A 43 8.49 6.27 1.27
CA ARG A 43 7.37 6.05 0.37
C ARG A 43 7.33 4.62 -0.15
N ASN A 44 8.48 4.04 -0.52
CA ASN A 44 8.57 2.63 -0.92
C ASN A 44 8.17 1.68 0.22
N LYS A 45 8.63 1.94 1.45
CA LYS A 45 8.22 1.17 2.63
C LYS A 45 6.72 1.28 2.89
N ALA A 46 6.13 2.46 2.70
CA ALA A 46 4.69 2.67 2.84
C ALA A 46 3.90 1.84 1.82
N TYR A 47 4.37 1.74 0.57
CA TYR A 47 3.73 0.88 -0.44
C TYR A 47 3.77 -0.60 -0.08
N THR A 48 4.92 -1.11 0.37
CA THR A 48 5.01 -2.49 0.86
C THR A 48 4.12 -2.72 2.08
N ALA A 49 4.10 -1.80 3.04
CA ALA A 49 3.26 -1.91 4.22
C ALA A 49 1.76 -1.89 3.88
N SER A 50 1.35 -1.07 2.92
CA SER A 50 -0.02 -1.01 2.42
C SER A 50 -0.44 -2.33 1.77
N ALA A 51 0.39 -2.86 0.84
CA ALA A 51 0.12 -4.16 0.21
C ALA A 51 0.09 -5.30 1.25
N GLN A 52 0.98 -5.26 2.25
CA GLN A 52 1.01 -6.25 3.32
C GLN A 52 -0.27 -6.19 4.17
N SER A 53 -0.71 -4.99 4.55
CA SER A 53 -1.94 -4.79 5.31
C SER A 53 -3.16 -5.30 4.54
N ASP A 54 -3.24 -4.97 3.25
CA ASP A 54 -4.32 -5.42 2.37
C ASP A 54 -4.35 -6.96 2.25
N ALA A 55 -3.18 -7.58 2.02
CA ALA A 55 -3.06 -9.03 1.94
C ALA A 55 -3.40 -9.73 3.28
N THR A 56 -3.05 -9.11 4.41
CA THR A 56 -3.37 -9.64 5.74
C THR A 56 -4.88 -9.57 5.99
N ALA A 57 -5.53 -8.45 5.68
CA ALA A 57 -6.97 -8.31 5.83
C ALA A 57 -7.73 -9.39 5.05
N ILE A 58 -7.37 -9.57 3.76
CA ILE A 58 -7.93 -10.65 2.94
C ILE A 58 -7.68 -12.00 3.60
N SER A 59 -6.44 -12.30 4.03
CA SER A 59 -6.15 -13.61 4.64
C SER A 59 -7.00 -13.90 5.88
N THR A 60 -7.27 -12.90 6.72
CA THR A 60 -8.15 -13.05 7.88
C THR A 60 -9.58 -13.38 7.46
N ASP A 61 -10.08 -12.76 6.40
CA ASP A 61 -11.42 -13.05 5.88
C ASP A 61 -11.51 -14.47 5.26
N LEU A 62 -10.47 -14.96 4.55
CA LEU A 62 -10.50 -16.34 4.06
C LEU A 62 -10.48 -17.35 5.21
N ILE A 63 -9.67 -17.09 6.24
CA ILE A 63 -9.57 -17.98 7.40
C ILE A 63 -10.88 -18.01 8.17
N SER A 64 -11.59 -16.87 8.30
CA SER A 64 -12.90 -16.84 8.95
C SER A 64 -13.92 -17.66 8.15
N SER A 65 -13.92 -17.60 6.82
CA SER A 65 -14.74 -18.51 5.99
C SER A 65 -14.41 -19.98 6.22
N ALA A 66 -13.12 -20.34 6.28
CA ALA A 66 -12.70 -21.72 6.53
C ALA A 66 -13.04 -22.20 7.95
N SER A 67 -13.17 -21.29 8.92
CA SER A 67 -13.59 -21.64 10.29
C SER A 67 -15.07 -22.02 10.39
N GLN A 68 -15.91 -21.61 9.43
CA GLN A 68 -17.33 -21.95 9.37
C GLN A 68 -17.58 -23.34 8.78
N GLY A 69 -16.57 -23.94 8.14
CA GLY A 69 -16.59 -25.31 7.62
C GLY A 69 -15.59 -25.50 6.49
N SER A 70 -15.52 -26.70 5.93
CA SER A 70 -14.54 -27.01 4.89
C SER A 70 -14.79 -26.20 3.61
N VAL A 71 -13.81 -25.41 3.19
CA VAL A 71 -13.83 -24.70 1.90
C VAL A 71 -13.80 -25.73 0.78
N THR A 72 -14.63 -25.51 -0.25
CA THR A 72 -14.79 -26.37 -1.43
C THR A 72 -14.67 -25.59 -2.74
N ALA A 73 -14.75 -24.27 -2.68
CA ALA A 73 -14.39 -23.37 -3.77
C ALA A 73 -14.00 -21.99 -3.23
N LEU A 74 -13.15 -21.30 -3.98
CA LEU A 74 -12.74 -19.92 -3.72
C LEU A 74 -12.54 -19.25 -5.08
N ALA A 75 -13.20 -18.12 -5.30
CA ALA A 75 -13.03 -17.32 -6.50
C ALA A 75 -12.94 -15.84 -6.13
N PHE A 76 -12.05 -15.10 -6.81
CA PHE A 76 -11.96 -13.64 -6.72
C PHE A 76 -12.39 -13.02 -8.03
N THR A 77 -13.21 -11.97 -7.94
CA THR A 77 -13.64 -11.15 -9.06
C THR A 77 -13.54 -9.68 -8.70
N GLY A 78 -13.52 -8.80 -9.72
CA GLY A 78 -13.46 -7.36 -9.52
C GLY A 78 -12.10 -6.75 -9.85
N THR A 79 -11.98 -5.45 -9.56
CA THR A 79 -10.84 -4.61 -9.93
C THR A 79 -10.55 -3.61 -8.83
N SER A 80 -9.29 -3.21 -8.68
CA SER A 80 -8.88 -2.23 -7.68
C SER A 80 -9.79 -0.99 -7.65
N PRO A 81 -10.24 -0.53 -6.47
CA PRO A 81 -9.91 -1.04 -5.14
C PRO A 81 -10.87 -2.11 -4.61
N ALA A 82 -11.91 -2.49 -5.36
CA ALA A 82 -13.00 -3.32 -4.88
C ALA A 82 -12.97 -4.71 -5.52
N TYR A 83 -12.74 -5.72 -4.69
CA TYR A 83 -12.80 -7.11 -5.10
C TYR A 83 -13.94 -7.81 -4.37
N THR A 84 -14.39 -8.91 -4.93
CA THR A 84 -15.38 -9.80 -4.33
C THR A 84 -14.79 -11.20 -4.33
N ALA A 85 -14.61 -11.75 -3.13
CA ALA A 85 -14.22 -13.13 -2.93
C ALA A 85 -15.47 -13.94 -2.56
N THR A 86 -15.70 -15.05 -3.27
CA THR A 86 -16.76 -15.99 -2.93
C THR A 86 -16.13 -17.28 -2.44
N THR A 87 -16.42 -17.63 -1.19
CA THR A 87 -16.06 -18.90 -0.56
C THR A 87 -17.28 -19.81 -0.56
N ILE A 88 -17.11 -21.08 -0.94
CA ILE A 88 -18.17 -22.08 -0.85
C ILE A 88 -17.74 -23.12 0.17
N THR A 89 -18.58 -23.34 1.18
CA THR A 89 -18.32 -24.29 2.27
C THR A 89 -19.07 -25.60 2.05
N ALA A 90 -18.58 -26.70 2.63
CA ALA A 90 -19.25 -28.00 2.64
C ALA A 90 -20.70 -27.85 3.16
N GLY A 91 -21.67 -28.07 2.27
CA GLY A 91 -23.08 -27.70 2.47
C GLY A 91 -23.64 -26.77 1.40
N GLY A 92 -22.80 -26.24 0.51
CA GLY A 92 -23.20 -25.42 -0.64
C GLY A 92 -23.55 -23.97 -0.28
N LEU A 93 -23.27 -23.56 0.95
CA LEU A 93 -23.42 -22.17 1.38
C LEU A 93 -22.29 -21.33 0.77
N ALA A 94 -22.67 -20.28 0.05
CA ALA A 94 -21.75 -19.30 -0.49
C ALA A 94 -21.65 -18.11 0.48
N GLU A 95 -20.45 -17.83 0.96
CA GLU A 95 -20.13 -16.62 1.69
C GLU A 95 -19.46 -15.63 0.73
N THR A 96 -19.89 -14.39 0.78
CA THR A 96 -19.34 -13.32 -0.06
C THR A 96 -18.58 -12.34 0.82
N ILE A 97 -17.29 -12.22 0.58
CA ILE A 97 -16.40 -11.25 1.19
C ILE A 97 -16.14 -10.16 0.15
N THR A 98 -16.22 -8.90 0.55
CA THR A 98 -15.89 -7.76 -0.32
C THR A 98 -14.63 -7.05 0.16
N PRO A 99 -13.43 -7.64 -0.05
CA PRO A 99 -12.21 -7.00 0.39
C PRO A 99 -11.99 -5.70 -0.37
N ARG A 100 -11.69 -4.65 0.39
CA ARG A 100 -11.36 -3.32 -0.15
C ARG A 100 -9.87 -3.08 0.02
N LEU A 101 -9.16 -2.99 -1.09
CA LEU A 101 -7.73 -2.72 -1.08
C LEU A 101 -7.46 -1.22 -1.00
N SER A 102 -6.25 -0.90 -0.54
CA SER A 102 -5.71 0.45 -0.58
C SER A 102 -5.62 0.98 -2.02
N ALA A 103 -5.67 2.30 -2.18
CA ALA A 103 -5.57 2.92 -3.51
C ALA A 103 -4.26 2.53 -4.21
N GLY A 104 -4.36 2.08 -5.47
CA GLY A 104 -3.21 1.63 -6.24
C GLY A 104 -2.72 0.21 -5.91
N SER A 105 -3.37 -0.48 -4.97
CA SER A 105 -3.16 -1.91 -4.74
C SER A 105 -3.96 -2.75 -5.73
N THR A 106 -3.40 -3.84 -6.22
CA THR A 106 -4.06 -4.82 -7.07
C THR A 106 -3.93 -6.20 -6.46
N PHE A 107 -5.03 -6.95 -6.42
CA PHE A 107 -4.99 -8.38 -6.11
C PHE A 107 -4.25 -9.14 -7.22
N ASN A 108 -3.39 -10.09 -6.85
CA ASN A 108 -2.67 -10.92 -7.80
C ASN A 108 -3.18 -12.36 -7.78
N ALA A 109 -3.13 -12.99 -6.61
CA ALA A 109 -3.46 -14.39 -6.43
C ALA A 109 -3.76 -14.68 -4.97
N ALA A 110 -4.63 -15.66 -4.71
CA ALA A 110 -4.83 -16.22 -3.39
C ALA A 110 -5.36 -17.64 -3.45
N TRP A 111 -4.95 -18.44 -2.48
CA TRP A 111 -5.48 -19.78 -2.27
C TRP A 111 -5.54 -20.14 -0.80
N ILE A 112 -6.41 -21.09 -0.47
CA ILE A 112 -6.60 -21.65 0.88
C ILE A 112 -6.90 -23.15 0.78
N THR A 113 -6.43 -23.96 1.73
CA THR A 113 -6.81 -25.37 1.85
C THR A 113 -8.21 -25.53 2.42
N ALA A 114 -8.85 -26.68 2.18
CA ALA A 114 -10.21 -26.96 2.64
C ALA A 114 -10.41 -26.70 4.15
N ASP A 115 -9.40 -27.02 4.94
CA ASP A 115 -9.38 -26.91 6.40
C ASP A 115 -8.88 -25.55 6.92
N GLY A 116 -8.48 -24.63 6.02
CA GLY A 116 -7.92 -23.33 6.39
C GLY A 116 -6.50 -23.38 6.97
N SER A 117 -5.89 -24.57 7.09
CA SER A 117 -4.56 -24.75 7.70
C SER A 117 -3.43 -24.11 6.89
N GLN A 118 -3.61 -23.96 5.58
CA GLN A 118 -2.64 -23.35 4.69
C GLN A 118 -3.32 -22.35 3.77
N TYR A 119 -2.69 -21.20 3.61
CA TYR A 119 -3.18 -20.16 2.71
C TYR A 119 -2.02 -19.34 2.16
N CYS A 120 -2.30 -18.66 1.06
CA CYS A 120 -1.46 -17.60 0.53
C CYS A 120 -2.35 -16.51 -0.05
N VAL A 121 -2.01 -15.25 0.19
CA VAL A 121 -2.64 -14.09 -0.43
C VAL A 121 -1.56 -13.14 -0.92
N GLN A 122 -1.68 -12.69 -2.16
CA GLN A 122 -0.72 -11.80 -2.81
C GLN A 122 -1.40 -10.54 -3.34
N VAL A 123 -0.85 -9.40 -2.95
CA VAL A 123 -1.27 -8.06 -3.37
C VAL A 123 -0.05 -7.29 -3.85
N THR A 124 -0.21 -6.50 -4.91
CA THR A 124 0.82 -5.60 -5.42
C THR A 124 0.40 -4.16 -5.19
N ASN A 125 1.27 -3.30 -4.65
CA ASN A 125 1.08 -1.85 -4.65
C ASN A 125 2.30 -1.17 -5.25
N ASN A 126 2.10 -0.33 -6.27
CA ASN A 126 3.17 0.37 -6.99
C ASN A 126 4.35 -0.56 -7.38
N SER A 127 4.02 -1.71 -7.99
CA SER A 127 4.97 -2.78 -8.39
C SER A 127 5.73 -3.45 -7.23
N ARG A 128 5.30 -3.26 -5.99
CA ARG A 128 5.81 -3.98 -4.81
C ARG A 128 4.82 -5.06 -4.41
N ILE A 129 5.28 -6.31 -4.48
CA ILE A 129 4.49 -7.48 -4.10
C ILE A 129 4.61 -7.69 -2.59
N ALA A 130 3.47 -7.89 -1.94
CA ALA A 130 3.37 -8.40 -0.58
C ALA A 130 2.60 -9.72 -0.62
N SER A 131 3.13 -10.72 0.09
CA SER A 131 2.50 -12.03 0.19
C SER A 131 2.37 -12.41 1.66
N VAL A 132 1.18 -12.84 2.06
CA VAL A 132 0.91 -13.38 3.40
C VAL A 132 0.65 -14.86 3.26
N THR A 133 1.41 -15.69 3.96
CA THR A 133 1.25 -17.14 3.96
C THR A 133 1.67 -17.75 5.29
N ASN A 134 1.07 -18.88 5.65
CA ASN A 134 1.45 -19.69 6.80
C ASN A 134 2.37 -20.89 6.42
N THR A 135 2.59 -21.15 5.13
CA THR A 135 3.24 -22.40 4.67
C THR A 135 4.77 -22.40 4.71
N GLY A 136 5.41 -21.37 5.26
CA GLY A 136 6.86 -21.21 5.20
C GLY A 136 7.41 -21.01 3.77
N LEU A 137 6.55 -20.95 2.75
CA LEU A 137 6.90 -20.57 1.39
C LEU A 137 7.29 -19.09 1.43
N THR A 138 8.55 -18.81 1.15
CA THR A 138 9.11 -17.47 1.19
C THR A 138 8.38 -16.56 0.20
N ALA A 139 7.68 -15.55 0.73
CA ALA A 139 7.19 -14.25 0.23
C ALA A 139 7.00 -13.91 -1.27
N VAL A 140 7.51 -14.67 -2.23
CA VAL A 140 7.69 -14.24 -3.63
C VAL A 140 6.65 -14.81 -4.58
N ALA A 141 5.93 -15.89 -4.24
CA ALA A 141 4.81 -16.29 -5.09
C ALA A 141 3.76 -17.12 -4.36
N CYS A 142 2.51 -16.67 -4.40
CA CYS A 142 1.36 -17.57 -4.28
C CYS A 142 1.22 -18.51 -5.50
N GLY A 143 2.20 -18.54 -6.42
CA GLY A 143 2.12 -19.26 -7.70
C GLY A 143 2.17 -20.79 -7.61
N ALA A 144 2.65 -21.37 -6.50
CA ALA A 144 2.58 -22.81 -6.25
C ALA A 144 1.45 -23.10 -5.25
N LYS A 145 0.28 -23.44 -5.78
CA LYS A 145 -0.88 -23.86 -5.00
C LYS A 145 -0.77 -25.36 -4.67
N PRO A 146 -0.86 -25.76 -3.39
CA PRO A 146 -0.80 -27.17 -3.03
C PRO A 146 -2.03 -27.95 -3.54
N THR A 147 -1.88 -29.26 -3.75
CA THR A 147 -2.98 -30.15 -4.13
C THR A 147 -4.10 -30.08 -3.10
N GLY A 148 -5.34 -29.84 -3.56
CA GLY A 148 -6.52 -29.73 -2.68
C GLY A 148 -6.78 -28.34 -2.13
N ALA A 149 -5.98 -27.33 -2.45
CA ALA A 149 -6.35 -25.94 -2.17
C ALA A 149 -7.39 -25.41 -3.17
N PHE A 150 -8.05 -24.32 -2.81
CA PHE A 150 -9.02 -23.57 -3.62
C PHE A 150 -8.51 -22.16 -3.87
N GLY A 151 -8.89 -21.55 -5.00
CA GLY A 151 -8.38 -20.23 -5.41
C GLY A 151 -7.49 -20.25 -6.64
N SER A 152 -6.99 -19.07 -6.98
CA SER A 152 -6.22 -18.72 -8.17
C SER A 152 -5.08 -17.81 -7.80
#